data_AF-A0A960BLY1-F1
#
_entry.id   AF-A0A960BLY1-F1
#
_cell.length_a   1.000
_cell.length_b   1.000
_cell.length_c   1.000
_cell.angle_alpha   90.00
_cell.angle_beta   90.00
_cell.angle_gamma   90.00
#
_symmetry.space_group_name_H-M   'P 1'
#
loop_
_entity.id
_entity.type
_entity.pdbx_description
1 polymer ?
#
loop_
_entity_poly.entity_id
_entity_poly.type
_entity_poly.pdbx_seq_one_letter_code
_entity_poly.pdbx_strand_id
1 'polypeptide(L)'
;MPKKYDAEFKARAVRLVRDHVQDYDSEWAAMKTIASRMGVTAETLRKWVRQDEINQGERQGRTSEEIAEIRRLKRENAELRKANDILKAAFSFLRAGTGPETAVICRFIDDHKDRFGVQSICRVLSEHGVPIAPRTYYAWRSRPPSKRALSDLVLTQVLAGYYVPKPRPGKEPKWARESLYGARKMWAQLNTVDGIQVARCTVERLMRINGWQGVTRTRRVRTTIPDPDQQRPADLVERDFTVAAPNELFVADFTYVPLACGRFAYTAFVIDAFAGVIVGWECSLRHTSEFVERALRQAVALRHRQGYPLPTGAIHHSDAGSEYGAVRFGEQLFLAGLLPSVGSVGDALDNALAETTIGLYKTEAIRADSPFRDGPIQTLADLEELTSSWVDWYNNARLMHRIGLIPPARAEAEHYRQERDHNPVATLK
;
A
#
# COMPACT_ATOMS: atom_id res chain seq x y z
N MET A 1 -25.20 16.53 -56.72
CA MET A 1 -25.99 15.44 -56.10
C MET A 1 -26.66 14.62 -57.19
N PRO A 2 -26.66 13.28 -57.14
CA PRO A 2 -27.43 12.48 -58.10
C PRO A 2 -28.92 12.79 -57.93
N LYS A 3 -29.61 13.14 -59.03
CA LYS A 3 -31.07 13.36 -59.03
C LYS A 3 -31.76 12.08 -58.53
N LYS A 4 -32.51 12.18 -57.43
CA LYS A 4 -33.32 11.07 -56.92
C LYS A 4 -34.62 11.03 -57.73
N TYR A 5 -34.75 10.01 -58.58
CA TYR A 5 -35.99 9.73 -59.30
C TYR A 5 -36.89 8.83 -58.47
N ASP A 6 -38.17 9.18 -58.43
CA ASP A 6 -39.20 8.40 -57.74
C ASP A 6 -39.38 6.99 -58.36
N ALA A 7 -39.88 6.05 -57.57
CA ALA A 7 -40.07 4.66 -57.99
C ALA A 7 -41.11 4.52 -59.10
N GLU A 8 -42.20 5.29 -59.05
CA GLU A 8 -43.26 5.27 -60.05
C GLU A 8 -42.76 5.81 -61.39
N PHE A 9 -41.96 6.87 -61.35
CA PHE A 9 -41.33 7.45 -62.53
C PHE A 9 -40.38 6.46 -63.23
N LYS A 10 -39.59 5.69 -62.47
CA LYS A 10 -38.70 4.66 -63.02
C LYS A 10 -39.50 3.53 -63.68
N ALA A 11 -40.56 3.05 -63.04
CA ALA A 11 -41.40 1.99 -63.57
C ALA A 11 -42.08 2.40 -64.89
N ARG A 12 -42.58 3.64 -64.97
CA ARG A 12 -43.14 4.20 -66.22
C ARG A 12 -42.08 4.30 -67.33
N ALA A 13 -40.87 4.73 -67.00
CA ALA A 13 -39.79 4.86 -67.97
C ALA A 13 -39.36 3.52 -68.56
N VAL A 14 -39.26 2.48 -67.72
CA VAL A 14 -38.91 1.13 -68.16
C VAL A 14 -40.02 0.51 -69.01
N ARG A 15 -41.27 0.66 -68.60
CA ARG A 15 -42.44 0.19 -69.37
C ARG A 15 -42.48 0.81 -70.77
N LEU A 16 -42.28 2.11 -70.87
CA LEU A 16 -42.29 2.83 -72.15
C LEU A 16 -41.19 2.34 -73.10
N VAL A 17 -40.01 1.95 -72.58
CA VAL A 17 -38.95 1.35 -73.42
C VAL A 17 -39.35 -0.03 -73.91
N ARG A 18 -39.99 -0.86 -73.07
CA ARG A 18 -40.42 -2.21 -73.46
C ARG A 18 -41.55 -2.21 -74.47
N ASP A 19 -42.55 -1.38 -74.26
CA ASP A 19 -43.73 -1.31 -75.13
C ASP A 19 -43.38 -0.82 -76.54
N HIS A 20 -42.38 0.05 -76.67
CA HIS A 20 -41.97 0.65 -77.94
C HIS A 20 -40.64 0.13 -78.50
N VAL A 21 -40.05 -0.92 -77.93
CA VAL A 21 -38.72 -1.40 -78.37
C VAL A 21 -38.72 -1.86 -79.84
N GLN A 22 -39.85 -2.36 -80.33
CA GLN A 22 -40.03 -2.86 -81.70
C GLN A 22 -40.23 -1.73 -82.73
N ASP A 23 -40.52 -0.50 -82.26
CA ASP A 23 -40.73 0.68 -83.12
C ASP A 23 -39.40 1.36 -83.52
N TYR A 24 -38.25 0.83 -83.09
CA TYR A 24 -36.92 1.39 -83.32
C TYR A 24 -35.93 0.35 -83.84
N ASP A 25 -34.92 0.80 -84.60
CA ASP A 25 -33.88 -0.05 -85.20
C ASP A 25 -33.05 -0.84 -84.17
N SER A 26 -33.00 -0.41 -82.91
CA SER A 26 -32.35 -1.14 -81.82
C SER A 26 -32.88 -0.72 -80.45
N GLU A 27 -32.74 -1.61 -79.48
CA GLU A 27 -33.07 -1.36 -78.07
C GLU A 27 -32.36 -0.10 -77.52
N TRP A 28 -31.11 0.14 -77.95
CA TRP A 28 -30.35 1.33 -77.57
C TRP A 28 -30.89 2.63 -78.22
N ALA A 29 -31.38 2.55 -79.47
CA ALA A 29 -32.02 3.68 -80.14
C ALA A 29 -33.35 4.07 -79.46
N ALA A 30 -34.14 3.07 -79.03
CA ALA A 30 -35.33 3.26 -78.20
C ALA A 30 -34.97 3.94 -76.86
N MET A 31 -33.98 3.41 -76.14
CA MET A 31 -33.50 3.97 -74.88
C MET A 31 -32.99 5.42 -75.01
N LYS A 32 -32.24 5.75 -76.07
CA LYS A 32 -31.69 7.09 -76.28
C LYS A 32 -32.79 8.12 -76.55
N THR A 33 -33.78 7.75 -77.35
CA THR A 33 -34.92 8.60 -77.72
C THR A 33 -35.85 8.82 -76.52
N ILE A 34 -36.18 7.75 -75.79
CA ILE A 34 -37.06 7.79 -74.62
C ILE A 34 -36.38 8.51 -73.45
N ALA A 35 -35.09 8.28 -73.21
CA ALA A 35 -34.34 8.98 -72.17
C ALA A 35 -34.33 10.50 -72.40
N SER A 36 -34.12 10.94 -73.65
CA SER A 36 -34.17 12.35 -74.04
C SER A 36 -35.54 12.97 -73.75
N ARG A 37 -36.64 12.28 -74.11
CA ARG A 37 -38.02 12.73 -73.85
C ARG A 37 -38.36 12.80 -72.36
N MET A 38 -37.80 11.90 -71.54
CA MET A 38 -38.05 11.83 -70.09
C MET A 38 -37.07 12.66 -69.25
N GLY A 39 -36.11 13.36 -69.87
CA GLY A 39 -35.14 14.20 -69.16
C GLY A 39 -34.12 13.42 -68.31
N VAL A 40 -33.87 12.15 -68.64
CA VAL A 40 -32.87 11.28 -67.99
C VAL A 40 -31.72 10.97 -68.95
N THR A 41 -30.55 10.60 -68.44
CA THR A 41 -29.47 10.16 -69.33
C THR A 41 -29.76 8.76 -69.86
N ALA A 42 -29.43 8.49 -71.12
CA ALA A 42 -29.63 7.18 -71.75
C ALA A 42 -29.00 6.04 -70.94
N GLU A 43 -27.84 6.29 -70.33
CA GLU A 43 -27.15 5.32 -69.47
C GLU A 43 -27.90 5.05 -68.14
N THR A 44 -28.63 6.04 -67.60
CA THR A 44 -29.47 5.85 -66.41
C THR A 44 -30.69 5.00 -66.75
N LEU A 45 -31.36 5.28 -67.88
CA LEU A 45 -32.51 4.51 -68.33
C LEU A 45 -32.11 3.07 -68.69
N ARG A 46 -30.97 2.89 -69.37
CA ARG A 46 -30.38 1.57 -69.63
C ARG A 46 -30.19 0.79 -68.33
N LYS A 47 -29.61 1.37 -67.29
CA LYS A 47 -29.42 0.70 -66.00
C LYS A 47 -30.74 0.28 -65.36
N TRP A 48 -31.82 1.04 -65.52
CA TRP A 48 -33.14 0.66 -65.01
C TRP A 48 -33.76 -0.48 -65.80
N VAL A 49 -33.72 -0.41 -67.14
CA VAL A 49 -34.24 -1.49 -68.01
C VAL A 49 -33.47 -2.79 -67.79
N ARG A 50 -32.13 -2.72 -67.73
CA ARG A 50 -31.30 -3.90 -67.42
C ARG A 50 -31.57 -4.46 -66.02
N GLN A 51 -31.85 -3.61 -65.03
CA GLN A 51 -32.21 -4.07 -63.69
C GLN A 51 -33.60 -4.71 -63.64
N ASP A 52 -34.55 -4.22 -64.46
CA ASP A 52 -35.89 -4.80 -64.60
C ASP A 52 -35.85 -6.16 -65.33
N GLU A 53 -35.07 -6.29 -66.41
CA GLU A 53 -34.77 -7.58 -67.06
C GLU A 53 -34.21 -8.61 -66.05
N ILE A 54 -33.30 -8.16 -65.17
CA ILE A 54 -32.74 -9.02 -64.11
C ILE A 54 -33.82 -9.37 -63.06
N ASN A 55 -34.68 -8.41 -62.67
CA ASN A 55 -35.75 -8.66 -61.72
C ASN A 55 -36.80 -9.66 -62.26
N GLN A 56 -36.99 -9.72 -63.59
CA GLN A 56 -37.92 -10.63 -64.26
C GLN A 56 -37.30 -11.96 -64.68
N GLY A 57 -36.01 -12.17 -64.41
CA GLY A 57 -35.30 -13.41 -64.75
C GLY A 57 -34.90 -13.54 -66.22
N GLU A 58 -35.08 -12.49 -67.03
CA GLU A 58 -34.70 -12.44 -68.44
C GLU A 58 -33.19 -12.29 -68.63
N ARG A 59 -32.49 -11.85 -67.58
CA ARG A 59 -31.03 -11.63 -67.59
C ARG A 59 -30.39 -12.08 -66.29
N GLN A 60 -29.22 -12.71 -66.38
CA GLN A 60 -28.43 -13.07 -65.20
C GLN A 60 -27.91 -11.81 -64.47
N GLY A 61 -28.16 -11.74 -63.17
CA GLY A 61 -27.73 -10.63 -62.31
C GLY A 61 -28.39 -10.72 -60.93
N ARG A 62 -28.06 -9.78 -60.03
CA ARG A 62 -28.73 -9.69 -58.72
C ARG A 62 -29.99 -8.84 -58.83
N THR A 63 -31.11 -9.34 -58.32
CA THR A 63 -32.37 -8.59 -58.31
C THR A 63 -32.28 -7.39 -57.36
N SER A 64 -33.18 -6.44 -57.54
CA SER A 64 -33.27 -5.24 -56.69
C SER A 64 -33.59 -5.62 -55.23
N GLU A 65 -34.38 -6.68 -55.04
CA GLU A 65 -34.69 -7.27 -53.74
C GLU A 65 -33.46 -7.91 -53.10
N GLU A 66 -32.69 -8.71 -53.86
CA GLU A 66 -31.44 -9.30 -53.40
C GLU A 66 -30.41 -8.22 -53.01
N ILE A 67 -30.31 -7.14 -53.79
CA ILE A 67 -29.41 -6.02 -53.47
C ILE A 67 -29.85 -5.30 -52.19
N ALA A 68 -31.15 -5.08 -52.00
CA ALA A 68 -31.70 -4.49 -50.78
C ALA A 68 -31.44 -5.39 -49.56
N GLU A 69 -31.63 -6.70 -49.72
CA GLU A 69 -31.40 -7.71 -48.70
C GLU A 69 -29.92 -7.80 -48.32
N ILE A 70 -29.01 -7.84 -49.29
CA ILE A 70 -27.56 -7.80 -49.04
C ILE A 70 -27.19 -6.53 -48.26
N ARG A 71 -27.80 -5.38 -48.56
CA ARG A 71 -27.54 -4.13 -47.81
C ARG A 71 -28.13 -4.17 -46.40
N ARG A 72 -29.25 -4.85 -46.18
CA ARG A 72 -29.84 -5.07 -44.85
C ARG A 72 -28.93 -5.99 -44.03
N LEU A 73 -28.63 -7.17 -44.56
CA LEU A 73 -27.77 -8.17 -43.93
C LEU A 73 -26.35 -7.66 -43.66
N LYS A 74 -25.78 -6.82 -44.54
CA LYS A 74 -24.48 -6.18 -44.28
C LYS A 74 -24.54 -5.20 -43.11
N ARG A 75 -25.62 -4.43 -42.98
CA ARG A 75 -25.83 -3.51 -41.84
C ARG A 75 -26.03 -4.28 -40.55
N GLU A 76 -26.86 -5.32 -40.58
CA GLU A 76 -27.08 -6.21 -39.44
C GLU A 76 -25.79 -6.94 -39.02
N ASN A 77 -25.03 -7.49 -39.96
CA ASN A 77 -23.73 -8.08 -39.67
C ASN A 77 -22.74 -7.08 -39.05
N ALA A 78 -22.74 -5.83 -39.51
CA ALA A 78 -21.88 -4.81 -38.93
C ALA A 78 -22.28 -4.50 -37.48
N GLU A 79 -23.57 -4.36 -37.19
CA GLU A 79 -24.10 -4.16 -35.84
C GLU A 79 -23.82 -5.37 -34.94
N LEU A 80 -24.06 -6.59 -35.42
CA LEU A 80 -23.79 -7.83 -34.69
C LEU A 80 -22.29 -8.02 -34.40
N ARG A 81 -21.42 -7.68 -35.35
CA ARG A 81 -19.96 -7.71 -35.12
C ARG A 81 -19.56 -6.69 -34.06
N LYS A 82 -20.12 -5.47 -34.13
CA LYS A 82 -19.88 -4.44 -33.12
C LYS A 82 -20.36 -4.86 -31.73
N ALA A 83 -21.55 -5.46 -31.63
CA ALA A 83 -22.08 -5.99 -30.38
C ALA A 83 -21.19 -7.10 -29.80
N ASN A 84 -20.76 -8.04 -30.65
CA ASN A 84 -19.82 -9.10 -30.24
C ASN A 84 -18.49 -8.53 -29.73
N ASP A 85 -17.94 -7.51 -30.38
CA ASP A 85 -16.70 -6.87 -29.94
C ASP A 85 -16.87 -6.17 -28.59
N ILE A 86 -18.02 -5.52 -28.36
CA ILE A 86 -18.36 -4.91 -27.06
C ILE A 86 -18.43 -6.00 -25.97
N LEU A 87 -19.12 -7.11 -26.22
CA LEU A 87 -19.26 -8.20 -25.26
C LEU A 87 -17.92 -8.90 -24.96
N LYS A 88 -17.08 -9.10 -25.98
CA LYS A 88 -15.72 -9.61 -25.79
C LYS A 88 -14.88 -8.69 -24.91
N ALA A 89 -14.99 -7.38 -25.09
CA ALA A 89 -14.31 -6.40 -24.25
C ALA A 89 -14.88 -6.36 -22.82
N ALA A 90 -16.19 -6.53 -22.67
CA ALA A 90 -16.88 -6.54 -21.38
C ALA A 90 -16.71 -7.86 -20.59
N PHE A 91 -16.18 -8.90 -21.22
CA PHE A 91 -16.09 -10.25 -20.66
C PHE A 91 -15.38 -10.32 -19.30
N SER A 92 -14.42 -9.43 -19.03
CA SER A 92 -13.65 -9.38 -17.79
C SER A 92 -14.52 -9.13 -16.56
N PHE A 93 -15.53 -8.25 -16.64
CA PHE A 93 -16.38 -7.92 -15.49
C PHE A 93 -17.75 -8.60 -15.52
N LEU A 94 -18.14 -9.22 -16.65
CA LEU A 94 -19.35 -10.06 -16.73
C LEU A 94 -19.19 -11.43 -16.06
N ARG A 95 -17.94 -11.89 -15.80
CA ARG A 95 -17.63 -13.20 -15.20
C ARG A 95 -17.80 -13.29 -13.68
N ALA A 96 -18.04 -12.19 -12.98
CA ALA A 96 -17.92 -12.13 -11.52
C ALA A 96 -19.11 -12.72 -10.71
N GLY A 97 -20.13 -13.31 -11.36
CA GLY A 97 -21.25 -14.02 -10.71
C GLY A 97 -22.23 -13.17 -9.88
N THR A 98 -21.85 -11.93 -9.57
CA THR A 98 -22.68 -10.88 -8.98
C THR A 98 -22.75 -9.71 -9.97
N GLY A 99 -23.91 -9.06 -10.09
CA GLY A 99 -24.09 -7.96 -11.04
C GLY A 99 -23.01 -6.88 -10.81
N PRO A 100 -22.31 -6.42 -11.86
CA PRO A 100 -21.17 -5.50 -11.70
C PRO A 100 -21.62 -4.16 -11.12
N GLU A 101 -20.79 -3.57 -10.24
CA GLU A 101 -21.07 -2.24 -9.70
C GLU A 101 -21.21 -1.19 -10.81
N THR A 102 -22.16 -0.26 -10.66
CA THR A 102 -22.41 0.80 -11.65
C THR A 102 -21.15 1.59 -12.02
N ALA A 103 -20.23 1.79 -11.07
CA ALA A 103 -18.96 2.47 -11.31
C ALA A 103 -18.03 1.69 -12.25
N VAL A 104 -18.00 0.35 -12.17
CA VAL A 104 -17.22 -0.51 -13.06
C VAL A 104 -17.78 -0.45 -14.48
N ILE A 105 -19.10 -0.53 -14.62
CA ILE A 105 -19.79 -0.40 -15.91
C ILE A 105 -19.50 0.97 -16.54
N CYS A 106 -19.61 2.05 -15.76
CA CYS A 106 -19.38 3.40 -16.26
C CYS A 106 -17.92 3.64 -16.65
N ARG A 107 -16.95 3.03 -15.95
CA ARG A 107 -15.53 3.07 -16.33
C ARG A 107 -15.27 2.34 -17.65
N PHE A 108 -15.84 1.15 -17.82
CA PHE A 108 -15.77 0.42 -19.09
C PHE A 108 -16.34 1.23 -20.26
N ILE A 109 -17.49 1.89 -20.06
CA ILE A 109 -18.08 2.80 -21.05
C ILE A 109 -17.11 3.94 -21.36
N ASP A 110 -16.46 4.53 -20.36
CA ASP A 110 -15.53 5.65 -20.57
C ASP A 110 -14.30 5.24 -21.38
N ASP A 111 -13.73 4.05 -21.08
CA ASP A 111 -12.55 3.51 -21.74
C ASP A 111 -12.79 3.13 -23.21
N HIS A 112 -14.04 2.81 -23.57
CA HIS A 112 -14.40 2.30 -24.90
C HIS A 112 -15.33 3.23 -25.70
N LYS A 113 -15.69 4.41 -25.16
CA LYS A 113 -16.62 5.35 -25.80
C LYS A 113 -16.17 5.80 -27.18
N ASP A 114 -14.86 5.98 -27.38
CA ASP A 114 -14.30 6.47 -28.64
C ASP A 114 -14.36 5.40 -29.74
N ARG A 115 -14.30 4.12 -29.36
CA ARG A 115 -14.35 2.99 -30.28
C ARG A 115 -15.76 2.58 -30.65
N PHE A 116 -16.68 2.53 -29.68
CA PHE A 116 -18.01 1.95 -29.89
C PHE A 116 -19.16 2.95 -29.76
N GLY A 117 -18.96 4.08 -29.08
CA GLY A 117 -20.01 5.04 -28.75
C GLY A 117 -20.84 4.61 -27.54
N VAL A 118 -21.11 5.56 -26.65
CA VAL A 118 -21.82 5.35 -25.36
C VAL A 118 -23.17 4.67 -25.54
N GLN A 119 -23.97 5.11 -26.50
CA GLN A 119 -25.31 4.56 -26.75
C GLN A 119 -25.24 3.09 -27.19
N SER A 120 -24.32 2.72 -28.08
CA SER A 120 -24.16 1.34 -28.54
C SER A 120 -23.71 0.43 -27.39
N ILE A 121 -22.78 0.88 -26.54
CA ILE A 121 -22.33 0.10 -25.37
C ILE A 121 -23.48 -0.10 -24.40
N CYS A 122 -24.20 0.96 -24.02
CA CYS A 122 -25.31 0.87 -23.06
C CYS A 122 -26.44 -0.05 -23.57
N ARG A 123 -26.76 0.03 -24.87
CA ARG A 123 -27.77 -0.82 -25.51
C ARG A 123 -27.37 -2.29 -25.42
N VAL A 124 -26.16 -2.64 -25.88
CA VAL A 124 -25.66 -4.02 -25.88
C VAL A 124 -25.56 -4.57 -24.46
N LEU A 125 -25.04 -3.81 -23.50
CA LEU A 125 -24.98 -4.28 -22.11
C LEU A 125 -26.36 -4.51 -21.49
N SER A 126 -27.33 -3.63 -21.77
CA SER A 126 -28.70 -3.76 -21.27
C SER A 126 -29.44 -4.96 -21.89
N GLU A 127 -29.27 -5.19 -23.19
CA GLU A 127 -29.79 -6.37 -23.89
C GLU A 127 -29.24 -7.68 -23.32
N HIS A 128 -28.03 -7.64 -22.76
CA HIS A 128 -27.32 -8.79 -22.19
C HIS A 128 -27.34 -8.83 -20.65
N GLY A 129 -28.36 -8.25 -20.01
CA GLY A 129 -28.63 -8.43 -18.58
C GLY A 129 -27.91 -7.46 -17.63
N VAL A 130 -27.23 -6.43 -18.14
CA VAL A 130 -26.59 -5.38 -17.36
C VAL A 130 -27.31 -4.05 -17.60
N PRO A 131 -28.32 -3.69 -16.79
CA PRO A 131 -29.15 -2.52 -17.03
C PRO A 131 -28.33 -1.23 -16.81
N ILE A 132 -28.05 -0.51 -17.90
CA ILE A 132 -27.34 0.78 -17.85
C ILE A 132 -27.85 1.74 -18.92
N ALA A 133 -28.20 2.96 -18.51
CA ALA A 133 -28.64 4.02 -19.42
C ALA A 133 -27.51 5.03 -19.70
N PRO A 134 -27.47 5.65 -20.90
CA PRO A 134 -26.51 6.72 -21.19
C PRO A 134 -26.57 7.87 -20.17
N ARG A 135 -27.76 8.22 -19.69
CA ARG A 135 -27.96 9.24 -18.64
C ARG A 135 -27.22 8.88 -17.35
N THR A 136 -27.20 7.60 -16.97
CA THR A 136 -26.47 7.11 -15.79
C THR A 136 -24.96 7.28 -15.96
N TYR A 137 -24.43 6.95 -17.13
CA TYR A 137 -23.01 7.18 -17.45
C TYR A 137 -22.63 8.67 -17.40
N TYR A 138 -23.40 9.55 -18.05
CA TYR A 138 -23.10 10.99 -18.04
C TYR A 138 -23.27 11.59 -16.64
N ALA A 139 -24.28 11.15 -15.87
CA ALA A 139 -24.43 11.53 -14.47
C ALA A 139 -23.23 11.09 -13.64
N TRP A 140 -22.75 9.85 -13.79
CA TRP A 140 -21.53 9.35 -13.14
C TRP A 140 -20.30 10.17 -13.53
N ARG A 141 -20.11 10.45 -14.82
CA ARG A 141 -18.95 11.20 -15.35
C ARG A 141 -18.90 12.65 -14.86
N SER A 142 -20.06 13.28 -14.70
CA SER A 142 -20.17 14.66 -14.19
C SER A 142 -20.18 14.75 -12.67
N ARG A 143 -20.32 13.61 -11.96
CA ARG A 143 -20.48 13.61 -10.52
C ARG A 143 -19.16 14.01 -9.85
N PRO A 144 -19.15 15.08 -9.03
CA PRO A 144 -17.96 15.41 -8.27
C PRO A 144 -17.62 14.27 -7.29
N PRO A 145 -16.34 14.12 -6.90
CA PRO A 145 -15.96 13.16 -5.87
C PRO A 145 -16.79 13.38 -4.60
N SER A 146 -17.23 12.29 -3.97
CA SER A 146 -17.96 12.40 -2.70
C SER A 146 -17.06 13.03 -1.63
N LYS A 147 -17.65 13.62 -0.59
CA LYS A 147 -16.89 14.12 0.57
C LYS A 147 -15.95 13.06 1.14
N ARG A 148 -16.39 11.80 1.16
CA ARG A 148 -15.58 10.65 1.57
C ARG A 148 -14.41 10.41 0.62
N ALA A 149 -14.62 10.47 -0.69
CA ALA A 149 -13.54 10.29 -1.67
C ALA A 149 -12.49 11.41 -1.56
N LEU A 150 -12.92 12.66 -1.33
CA LEU A 150 -11.99 13.77 -1.08
C LEU A 150 -11.21 13.58 0.22
N SER A 151 -11.89 13.22 1.32
CA SER A 151 -11.24 12.94 2.60
C SER A 151 -10.26 11.77 2.51
N ASP A 152 -10.63 10.69 1.82
CA ASP A 152 -9.77 9.53 1.58
C ASP A 152 -8.56 9.90 0.72
N LEU A 153 -8.71 10.79 -0.26
CA LEU A 153 -7.60 11.28 -1.08
C LEU A 153 -6.59 12.07 -0.24
N VAL A 154 -7.07 13.02 0.56
CA VAL A 154 -6.21 13.82 1.46
C VAL A 154 -5.50 12.92 2.46
N LEU A 155 -6.22 12.00 3.09
CA LEU A 155 -5.65 11.10 4.09
C LEU A 155 -4.66 10.10 3.46
N THR A 156 -4.95 9.61 2.25
CA THR A 156 -3.99 8.80 1.48
C THR A 156 -2.70 9.56 1.24
N GLN A 157 -2.77 10.86 0.91
CA GLN A 157 -1.57 11.67 0.71
C GLN A 157 -0.76 11.87 2.01
N VAL A 158 -1.44 12.07 3.14
CA VAL A 158 -0.78 12.13 4.46
C VAL A 158 -0.08 10.80 4.77
N LEU A 159 -0.77 9.67 4.62
CA LEU A 159 -0.21 8.34 4.84
C LEU A 159 0.97 8.06 3.90
N ALA A 160 0.89 8.46 2.63
CA ALA A 160 1.98 8.35 1.67
C ALA A 160 3.23 9.11 2.15
N GLY A 161 3.07 10.22 2.89
CA GLY A 161 4.18 10.93 3.53
C GLY A 161 5.02 10.08 4.49
N TYR A 162 4.45 9.01 5.05
CA TYR A 162 5.14 8.04 5.89
C TYR A 162 5.61 6.81 5.12
N TYR A 163 4.76 6.25 4.25
CA TYR A 163 4.97 4.97 3.58
C TYR A 163 5.47 5.08 2.13
N VAL A 164 5.90 6.25 1.70
CA VAL A 164 6.59 6.43 0.42
C VAL A 164 7.92 7.11 0.71
N PRO A 165 9.05 6.50 0.29
CA PRO A 165 10.34 7.07 0.59
C PRO A 165 10.54 8.37 -0.19
N LYS A 166 11.08 9.38 0.50
CA LYS A 166 11.32 10.69 -0.09
C LYS A 166 12.66 10.70 -0.83
N PRO A 167 12.71 11.19 -2.08
CA PRO A 167 13.96 11.28 -2.82
C PRO A 167 14.92 12.27 -2.15
N ARG A 168 16.23 11.97 -2.23
CA ARG A 168 17.30 12.83 -1.70
C ARG A 168 18.38 13.00 -2.76
N PRO A 169 18.86 14.23 -3.04
CA PRO A 169 19.96 14.43 -3.98
C PRO A 169 21.21 13.66 -3.55
N GLY A 170 21.73 12.81 -4.44
CA GLY A 170 22.96 12.04 -4.21
C GLY A 170 22.87 10.94 -3.15
N LYS A 171 21.67 10.57 -2.69
CA LYS A 171 21.46 9.51 -1.69
C LYS A 171 20.25 8.64 -2.04
N GLU A 172 20.23 7.42 -1.50
CA GLU A 172 19.06 6.55 -1.56
C GLU A 172 17.82 7.23 -0.92
N PRO A 173 16.61 7.04 -1.50
CA PRO A 173 15.37 7.53 -0.94
C PRO A 173 15.18 7.08 0.52
N LYS A 174 14.66 7.97 1.38
CA LYS A 174 14.51 7.68 2.82
C LYS A 174 13.05 7.56 3.21
N TRP A 175 12.75 6.50 3.93
CA TRP A 175 11.46 6.30 4.58
C TRP A 175 11.36 7.15 5.85
N ALA A 176 10.16 7.59 6.20
CA ALA A 176 9.92 8.14 7.54
C ALA A 176 10.13 7.05 8.60
N ARG A 177 10.49 7.40 9.83
CA ARG A 177 10.68 6.42 10.91
C ARG A 177 9.36 5.70 11.23
N GLU A 178 8.25 6.42 11.12
CA GLU A 178 6.89 5.93 11.35
C GLU A 178 6.40 4.98 10.24
N SER A 179 7.13 4.83 9.14
CA SER A 179 6.88 3.77 8.15
C SER A 179 6.93 2.36 8.76
N LEU A 180 7.61 2.23 9.90
CA LEU A 180 7.66 0.98 10.68
C LEU A 180 6.32 0.60 11.30
N TYR A 181 5.37 1.54 11.42
CA TYR A 181 4.10 1.30 12.09
C TYR A 181 3.10 0.51 11.24
N GLY A 182 2.45 -0.46 11.88
CA GLY A 182 1.21 -1.03 11.36
C GLY A 182 0.01 -0.11 11.63
N ALA A 183 -1.15 -0.46 11.07
CA ALA A 183 -2.34 0.40 11.07
C ALA A 183 -2.78 0.91 12.46
N ARG A 184 -2.66 0.09 13.51
CA ARG A 184 -3.03 0.52 14.87
C ARG A 184 -2.12 1.62 15.42
N LYS A 185 -0.80 1.50 15.22
CA LYS A 185 0.15 2.53 15.66
C LYS A 185 0.06 3.77 14.78
N MET A 186 -0.12 3.59 13.46
CA MET A 186 -0.34 4.71 12.55
C MET A 186 -1.63 5.48 12.87
N TRP A 187 -2.71 4.78 13.24
CA TRP A 187 -3.92 5.43 13.74
C TRP A 187 -3.63 6.28 14.99
N ALA A 188 -2.86 5.78 15.95
CA ALA A 188 -2.47 6.54 17.13
C ALA A 188 -1.53 7.71 16.80
N GLN A 189 -0.59 7.53 15.87
CA GLN A 189 0.27 8.59 15.34
C GLN A 189 -0.57 9.75 14.78
N LEU A 190 -1.51 9.44 13.88
CA LEU A 190 -2.38 10.42 13.26
C LEU A 190 -3.23 11.16 14.29
N ASN A 191 -3.87 10.47 15.21
CA ASN A 191 -4.82 11.09 16.15
C ASN A 191 -4.11 11.85 17.29
N THR A 192 -3.03 11.29 17.84
CA THR A 192 -2.41 11.79 19.07
C THR A 192 -1.22 12.72 18.80
N VAL A 193 -0.45 12.45 17.73
CA VAL A 193 0.77 13.21 17.42
C VAL A 193 0.50 14.24 16.34
N ASP A 194 -0.12 13.83 15.23
CA ASP A 194 -0.37 14.72 14.09
C ASP A 194 -1.67 15.54 14.24
N GLY A 195 -2.54 15.18 15.20
CA GLY A 195 -3.82 15.86 15.46
C GLY A 195 -4.91 15.60 14.40
N ILE A 196 -4.71 14.62 13.51
CA ILE A 196 -5.62 14.25 12.43
C ILE A 196 -6.62 13.21 12.95
N GLN A 197 -7.83 13.67 13.25
CA GLN A 197 -8.89 12.80 13.76
C GLN A 197 -9.41 11.85 12.67
N VAL A 198 -9.22 10.55 12.89
CA VAL A 198 -9.62 9.52 11.92
C VAL A 198 -9.97 8.20 12.59
N ALA A 199 -11.02 7.54 12.09
CA ALA A 199 -11.38 6.20 12.51
C ALA A 199 -10.32 5.16 12.11
N ARG A 200 -10.03 4.22 13.02
CA ARG A 200 -9.04 3.14 12.78
C ARG A 200 -9.33 2.32 11.52
N CYS A 201 -10.60 1.99 11.26
CA CYS A 201 -11.01 1.22 10.08
C CYS A 201 -10.73 1.96 8.76
N THR A 202 -10.70 3.31 8.76
CA THR A 202 -10.29 4.10 7.60
C THR A 202 -8.81 3.95 7.33
N VAL A 203 -7.96 4.05 8.36
CA VAL A 203 -6.50 3.86 8.24
C VAL A 203 -6.19 2.45 7.74
N GLU A 204 -6.78 1.42 8.36
CA GLU A 204 -6.63 0.01 7.96
C GLU A 204 -7.02 -0.21 6.49
N ARG A 205 -8.16 0.35 6.07
CA ARG A 205 -8.64 0.24 4.68
C ARG A 205 -7.73 0.93 3.69
N LEU A 206 -7.29 2.16 3.97
CA LEU A 206 -6.44 2.92 3.05
C LEU A 206 -5.04 2.31 2.95
N MET A 207 -4.45 1.88 4.08
CA MET A 207 -3.20 1.14 4.07
C MET A 207 -3.31 -0.15 3.25
N ARG A 208 -4.39 -0.93 3.43
CA ARG A 208 -4.62 -2.17 2.68
C ARG A 208 -4.73 -1.93 1.17
N ILE A 209 -5.49 -0.92 0.74
CA ILE A 209 -5.67 -0.60 -0.69
C ILE A 209 -4.35 -0.16 -1.34
N ASN A 210 -3.48 0.54 -0.60
CA ASN A 210 -2.18 0.99 -1.10
C ASN A 210 -1.04 -0.01 -0.85
N GLY A 211 -1.31 -1.16 -0.25
CA GLY A 211 -0.30 -2.16 0.09
C GLY A 211 0.67 -1.75 1.20
N TRP A 212 0.38 -0.70 1.97
CA TRP A 212 1.23 -0.22 3.06
C TRP A 212 1.08 -1.10 4.30
N GLN A 213 2.21 -1.50 4.86
CA GLN A 213 2.28 -2.37 6.03
C GLN A 213 3.42 -1.92 6.94
N GLY A 214 3.23 -2.06 8.24
CA GLY A 214 4.31 -1.90 9.20
C GLY A 214 5.25 -3.09 9.17
N VAL A 215 6.44 -2.93 9.74
CA VAL A 215 7.42 -4.01 9.77
C VAL A 215 7.02 -5.03 10.83
N THR A 216 7.06 -6.31 10.45
CA THR A 216 6.87 -7.46 11.35
C THR A 216 8.20 -8.14 11.63
N ARG A 217 8.40 -8.64 12.85
CA ARG A 217 9.59 -9.45 13.17
C ARG A 217 9.56 -10.74 12.34
N THR A 218 10.65 -11.06 11.67
CA THR A 218 10.86 -12.40 11.09
C THR A 218 11.18 -13.39 12.21
N ARG A 219 10.61 -14.59 12.16
CA ARG A 219 10.86 -15.67 13.12
C ARG A 219 12.36 -16.01 13.14
N ARG A 220 12.97 -16.05 14.34
CA ARG A 220 14.42 -16.27 14.50
C ARG A 220 14.74 -17.66 15.07
N VAL A 221 15.87 -18.21 14.64
CA VAL A 221 16.51 -19.45 15.12
C VAL A 221 17.47 -19.10 16.26
N ARG A 222 17.47 -19.92 17.32
CA ARG A 222 18.26 -19.74 18.56
C ARG A 222 19.76 -20.02 18.30
N THR A 223 20.67 -19.19 18.79
CA THR A 223 22.11 -19.26 18.46
C THR A 223 23.07 -19.32 19.66
N THR A 224 22.59 -19.48 20.89
CA THR A 224 23.49 -19.47 22.08
C THR A 224 23.50 -20.83 22.77
N ILE A 225 24.70 -21.37 22.98
CA ILE A 225 24.99 -22.58 23.77
C ILE A 225 25.70 -22.12 25.06
N PRO A 226 25.16 -22.39 26.27
CA PRO A 226 25.72 -21.89 27.53
C PRO A 226 26.99 -22.61 27.99
N ASP A 227 27.82 -21.91 28.77
CA ASP A 227 29.00 -22.43 29.50
C ASP A 227 28.59 -22.88 30.92
N PRO A 228 28.94 -24.09 31.43
CA PRO A 228 28.48 -24.59 32.73
C PRO A 228 29.24 -24.09 33.98
N ASP A 229 30.46 -23.56 33.88
CA ASP A 229 31.39 -23.51 35.04
C ASP A 229 31.47 -22.17 35.81
N GLN A 230 30.58 -21.21 35.55
CA GLN A 230 30.62 -19.88 36.20
C GLN A 230 29.73 -19.80 37.45
N GLN A 231 30.27 -19.35 38.59
CA GLN A 231 29.54 -19.10 39.84
C GLN A 231 28.64 -17.86 39.69
N ARG A 232 27.33 -18.01 39.96
CA ARG A 232 26.27 -17.07 39.53
C ARG A 232 25.45 -16.50 40.70
N PRO A 233 25.02 -15.23 40.62
CA PRO A 233 23.98 -14.67 41.49
C PRO A 233 22.63 -15.38 41.35
N ALA A 234 21.74 -15.23 42.33
CA ALA A 234 20.38 -15.76 42.27
C ALA A 234 19.51 -14.97 41.27
N ASP A 235 18.51 -15.62 40.67
CA ASP A 235 17.49 -14.97 39.85
C ASP A 235 16.46 -14.29 40.77
N LEU A 236 16.46 -12.96 40.82
CA LEU A 236 15.57 -12.15 41.64
C LEU A 236 14.35 -11.65 40.88
N VAL A 237 14.26 -11.88 39.56
CA VAL A 237 13.17 -11.36 38.71
C VAL A 237 12.08 -12.40 38.51
N GLU A 238 12.39 -13.70 38.58
CA GLU A 238 11.42 -14.81 38.45
C GLU A 238 10.46 -14.65 37.25
N ARG A 239 10.91 -13.96 36.19
CA ARG A 239 10.17 -13.61 34.95
C ARG A 239 9.03 -12.59 35.09
N ASP A 240 8.90 -11.91 36.23
CA ASP A 240 8.04 -10.74 36.35
C ASP A 240 8.83 -9.45 36.10
N PHE A 241 8.76 -8.95 34.87
CA PHE A 241 9.36 -7.66 34.50
C PHE A 241 8.42 -6.48 34.77
N THR A 242 7.33 -6.69 35.52
CA THR A 242 6.40 -5.64 35.92
C THR A 242 6.94 -4.93 37.14
N VAL A 243 7.30 -3.66 36.98
CA VAL A 243 7.71 -2.79 38.07
C VAL A 243 6.75 -1.61 38.20
N ALA A 244 6.60 -1.10 39.42
CA ALA A 244 5.61 -0.07 39.74
C ALA A 244 6.15 1.33 39.46
N ALA A 245 7.47 1.51 39.53
CA ALA A 245 8.14 2.78 39.30
C ALA A 245 9.36 2.63 38.36
N PRO A 246 9.76 3.71 37.67
CA PRO A 246 11.05 3.77 37.00
C PRO A 246 12.20 3.49 37.98
N ASN A 247 13.34 3.04 37.45
CA ASN A 247 14.59 2.75 38.18
C ASN A 247 14.55 1.56 39.16
N GLU A 248 13.43 0.85 39.31
CA GLU A 248 13.36 -0.34 40.17
C GLU A 248 14.08 -1.55 39.57
N LEU A 249 13.99 -1.72 38.25
CA LEU A 249 14.59 -2.84 37.53
C LEU A 249 15.20 -2.38 36.20
N PHE A 250 16.51 -2.56 36.07
CA PHE A 250 17.22 -2.48 34.81
C PHE A 250 17.45 -3.87 34.25
N VAL A 251 17.16 -4.02 32.96
CA VAL A 251 17.40 -5.24 32.20
C VAL A 251 18.45 -4.96 31.14
N ALA A 252 19.50 -5.77 31.09
CA ALA A 252 20.61 -5.58 30.17
C ALA A 252 20.86 -6.82 29.30
N ASP A 253 21.18 -6.56 28.04
CA ASP A 253 21.65 -7.57 27.09
C ASP A 253 22.42 -6.91 25.95
N PHE A 254 23.18 -7.68 25.19
CA PHE A 254 23.86 -7.21 23.99
C PHE A 254 23.57 -8.08 22.78
N THR A 255 23.85 -7.54 21.60
CA THR A 255 23.57 -8.25 20.37
C THR A 255 24.62 -8.04 19.29
N TYR A 256 24.79 -9.07 18.48
CA TYR A 256 25.70 -9.08 17.32
C TYR A 256 25.03 -8.37 16.14
N VAL A 257 25.78 -7.46 15.53
CA VAL A 257 25.39 -6.68 14.35
C VAL A 257 26.39 -6.96 13.21
N PRO A 258 25.92 -7.45 12.05
CA PRO A 258 26.81 -7.72 10.92
C PRO A 258 27.28 -6.41 10.27
N LEU A 259 28.58 -6.32 10.01
CA LEU A 259 29.21 -5.25 9.23
C LEU A 259 29.39 -5.69 7.77
N ALA A 260 29.44 -4.71 6.86
CA ALA A 260 29.61 -4.92 5.42
C ALA A 260 30.91 -5.66 5.07
N CYS A 261 31.94 -5.55 5.91
CA CYS A 261 33.23 -6.24 5.75
C CYS A 261 33.21 -7.73 6.16
N GLY A 262 32.05 -8.29 6.52
CA GLY A 262 31.91 -9.69 6.94
C GLY A 262 32.27 -9.97 8.39
N ARG A 263 32.62 -8.94 9.18
CA ARG A 263 32.83 -9.02 10.64
C ARG A 263 31.57 -8.63 11.41
N PHE A 264 31.59 -8.84 12.72
CA PHE A 264 30.53 -8.40 13.63
C PHE A 264 31.01 -7.25 14.51
N ALA A 265 30.08 -6.34 14.78
CA ALA A 265 30.11 -5.42 15.90
C ALA A 265 29.07 -5.85 16.94
N TYR A 266 29.12 -5.24 18.11
CA TYR A 266 28.28 -5.54 19.26
C TYR A 266 27.58 -4.27 19.71
N THR A 267 26.29 -4.38 20.06
CA THR A 267 25.53 -3.28 20.68
C THR A 267 24.91 -3.78 21.98
N ALA A 268 25.23 -3.14 23.10
CA ALA A 268 24.67 -3.41 24.42
C ALA A 268 23.57 -2.40 24.73
N PHE A 269 22.56 -2.83 25.46
CA PHE A 269 21.46 -2.00 25.94
C PHE A 269 21.23 -2.22 27.43
N VAL A 270 20.92 -1.13 28.14
CA VAL A 270 20.38 -1.13 29.49
C VAL A 270 19.01 -0.48 29.42
N ILE A 271 17.99 -1.23 29.80
CA ILE A 271 16.58 -0.89 29.61
C ILE A 271 15.91 -0.82 30.98
N ASP A 272 15.22 0.28 31.24
CA ASP A 272 14.35 0.41 32.40
C ASP A 272 13.05 -0.38 32.15
N ALA A 273 12.75 -1.34 33.03
CA ALA A 273 11.64 -2.27 32.86
C ALA A 273 10.25 -1.60 32.94
N PHE A 274 10.13 -0.43 33.57
CA PHE A 274 8.85 0.26 33.82
C PHE A 274 8.11 0.57 32.51
N ALA A 275 8.64 1.53 31.76
CA ALA A 275 8.10 1.94 30.46
C ALA A 275 8.88 1.35 29.28
N GLY A 276 10.01 0.69 29.54
CA GLY A 276 10.91 0.16 28.52
C GLY A 276 11.87 1.19 27.95
N VAL A 277 12.17 2.28 28.68
CA VAL A 277 13.12 3.33 28.24
C VAL A 277 14.53 2.74 28.16
N ILE A 278 15.21 2.97 27.05
CA ILE A 278 16.64 2.64 26.92
C ILE A 278 17.42 3.75 27.62
N VAL A 279 17.99 3.45 28.78
CA VAL A 279 18.70 4.41 29.63
C VAL A 279 20.20 4.41 29.38
N GLY A 280 20.73 3.32 28.83
CA GLY A 280 22.13 3.20 28.42
C GLY A 280 22.28 2.29 27.22
N TRP A 281 23.28 2.55 26.41
CA TRP A 281 23.68 1.72 25.28
C TRP A 281 25.15 1.97 24.92
N GLU A 282 25.82 0.98 24.35
CA GLU A 282 27.19 1.12 23.87
C GLU A 282 27.35 0.29 22.58
N CYS A 283 28.19 0.75 21.65
CA CYS A 283 28.61 -0.03 20.49
C CYS A 283 30.10 -0.37 20.60
N SER A 284 30.50 -1.56 20.16
CA SER A 284 31.91 -1.99 20.20
C SER A 284 32.25 -2.97 19.08
N LEU A 285 33.53 -3.03 18.71
CA LEU A 285 34.09 -4.08 17.84
C LEU A 285 34.57 -5.31 18.63
N ARG A 286 34.47 -5.28 19.96
CA ARG A 286 34.89 -6.36 20.87
C ARG A 286 33.83 -6.55 21.96
N HIS A 287 33.42 -7.80 22.20
CA HIS A 287 32.68 -8.17 23.41
C HIS A 287 33.63 -8.28 24.60
N THR A 288 33.57 -7.32 25.52
CA THR A 288 34.35 -7.34 26.78
C THR A 288 33.45 -6.90 27.93
N SER A 289 33.81 -7.22 29.18
CA SER A 289 33.08 -6.71 30.34
C SER A 289 33.05 -5.18 30.41
N GLU A 290 34.12 -4.50 29.97
CA GLU A 290 34.17 -3.03 29.90
C GLU A 290 33.10 -2.45 28.96
N PHE A 291 32.79 -3.15 27.87
CA PHE A 291 31.78 -2.72 26.92
C PHE A 291 30.36 -2.68 27.54
N VAL A 292 29.97 -3.72 28.28
CA VAL A 292 28.66 -3.74 28.97
C VAL A 292 28.65 -2.80 30.17
N GLU A 293 29.79 -2.64 30.85
CA GLU A 293 29.97 -1.69 31.95
C GLU A 293 29.78 -0.23 31.50
N ARG A 294 30.27 0.14 30.32
CA ARG A 294 30.10 1.49 29.76
C ARG A 294 28.63 1.85 29.54
N ALA A 295 27.83 0.91 29.01
CA ALA A 295 26.39 1.09 28.86
C ALA A 295 25.69 1.29 30.22
N LEU A 296 26.07 0.52 31.24
CA LEU A 296 25.56 0.67 32.60
C LEU A 296 25.93 2.03 33.22
N ARG A 297 27.21 2.42 33.13
CA ARG A 297 27.68 3.73 33.63
C ARG A 297 26.93 4.88 32.94
N GLN A 298 26.65 4.76 31.65
CA GLN A 298 25.84 5.74 30.92
C GLN A 298 24.43 5.84 31.51
N ALA A 299 23.77 4.71 31.81
CA ALA A 299 22.45 4.67 32.41
C ALA A 299 22.41 5.34 33.79
N VAL A 300 23.32 4.96 34.69
CA VAL A 300 23.42 5.54 36.03
C VAL A 300 23.67 7.05 35.95
N ALA A 301 24.61 7.47 35.10
CA ALA A 301 24.93 8.88 34.93
C ALA A 301 23.77 9.69 34.33
N LEU A 302 22.99 9.10 33.40
CA LEU A 302 21.80 9.73 32.84
C LEU A 302 20.75 9.97 33.93
N ARG A 303 20.44 8.94 34.72
CA ARG A 303 19.46 9.01 35.82
C ARG A 303 19.83 10.03 36.88
N HIS A 304 21.10 10.06 37.27
CA HIS A 304 21.61 11.06 38.19
C HIS A 304 21.45 12.49 37.62
N ARG A 305 21.79 12.72 36.35
CA ARG A 305 21.64 14.06 35.71
C ARG A 305 20.18 14.49 35.56
N GLN A 306 19.25 13.55 35.42
CA GLN A 306 17.81 13.84 35.36
C GLN A 306 17.20 14.16 36.73
N GLY A 307 17.96 13.98 37.83
CA GLY A 307 17.48 14.17 39.19
C GLY A 307 16.67 12.98 39.73
N TYR A 308 16.77 11.82 39.07
CA TYR A 308 16.09 10.59 39.46
C TYR A 308 17.12 9.48 39.70
N PRO A 309 18.00 9.61 40.72
CA PRO A 309 18.99 8.59 41.01
C PRO A 309 18.33 7.24 41.33
N LEU A 310 19.10 6.17 41.20
CA LEU A 310 18.64 4.82 41.49
C LEU A 310 18.25 4.68 42.97
N PRO A 311 17.09 4.07 43.30
CA PRO A 311 16.72 3.79 44.67
C PRO A 311 17.61 2.69 45.26
N THR A 312 17.74 2.66 46.58
CA THR A 312 18.39 1.54 47.28
C THR A 312 17.66 0.24 46.99
N GLY A 313 18.38 -0.77 46.51
CA GLY A 313 17.80 -2.06 46.16
C GLY A 313 17.31 -2.17 44.71
N ALA A 314 17.58 -1.17 43.87
CA ALA A 314 17.36 -1.27 42.43
C ALA A 314 18.06 -2.52 41.86
N ILE A 315 17.39 -3.25 40.99
CA ILE A 315 17.85 -4.53 40.48
C ILE A 315 18.47 -4.33 39.10
N HIS A 316 19.62 -4.97 38.87
CA HIS A 316 20.18 -5.14 37.53
C HIS A 316 20.08 -6.60 37.12
N HIS A 317 19.23 -6.89 36.13
CA HIS A 317 19.04 -8.21 35.57
C HIS A 317 19.75 -8.36 34.22
N SER A 318 20.53 -9.43 34.05
CA SER A 318 21.15 -9.80 32.78
C SER A 318 21.24 -11.30 32.61
N ASP A 319 21.32 -11.77 31.36
CA ASP A 319 21.62 -13.17 31.08
C ASP A 319 22.99 -13.59 31.61
N ALA A 320 23.17 -14.89 31.84
CA ALA A 320 24.39 -15.50 32.37
C ALA A 320 25.57 -15.54 31.36
N GLY A 321 25.75 -14.47 30.58
CA GLY A 321 26.92 -14.27 29.72
C GLY A 321 28.19 -14.06 30.55
N SER A 322 29.32 -14.55 30.04
CA SER A 322 30.60 -14.48 30.76
C SER A 322 31.05 -13.04 31.04
N GLU A 323 30.60 -12.08 30.23
CA GLU A 323 30.83 -10.66 30.41
C GLU A 323 30.13 -10.08 31.65
N TYR A 324 28.89 -10.53 31.93
CA TYR A 324 28.07 -10.09 33.05
C TYR A 324 28.39 -10.83 34.36
N GLY A 325 29.01 -12.01 34.29
CA GLY A 325 29.49 -12.76 35.45
C GLY A 325 30.93 -12.40 35.89
N ALA A 326 31.56 -11.38 35.31
CA ALA A 326 32.90 -10.95 35.69
C ALA A 326 32.91 -10.21 37.03
N VAL A 327 33.91 -10.48 37.88
CA VAL A 327 34.06 -9.87 39.22
C VAL A 327 34.00 -8.33 39.15
N ARG A 328 34.69 -7.73 38.18
CA ARG A 328 34.69 -6.28 37.96
C ARG A 328 33.31 -5.71 37.64
N PHE A 329 32.46 -6.47 36.95
CA PHE A 329 31.10 -6.05 36.67
C PHE A 329 30.25 -6.04 37.95
N GLY A 330 30.41 -7.06 38.80
CA GLY A 330 29.79 -7.10 40.13
C GLY A 330 30.22 -5.94 41.04
N GLU A 331 31.50 -5.56 41.04
CA GLU A 331 31.99 -4.39 41.78
C GLU A 331 31.33 -3.08 41.31
N GLN A 332 31.11 -2.93 40.00
CA GLN A 332 30.48 -1.73 39.44
C GLN A 332 28.99 -1.65 39.78
N LEU A 333 28.28 -2.79 39.77
CA LEU A 333 26.91 -2.85 40.25
C LEU A 333 26.81 -2.43 41.71
N PHE A 334 27.70 -2.93 42.56
CA PHE A 334 27.77 -2.53 43.96
C PHE A 334 28.04 -1.04 44.14
N LEU A 335 29.01 -0.47 43.40
CA LEU A 335 29.31 0.98 43.43
C LEU A 335 28.13 1.84 42.93
N ALA A 336 27.31 1.32 42.02
CA ALA A 336 26.10 1.97 41.53
C ALA A 336 24.88 1.80 42.45
N GLY A 337 24.99 1.02 43.53
CA GLY A 337 23.89 0.70 44.43
C GLY A 337 22.88 -0.31 43.86
N LEU A 338 23.27 -1.06 42.82
CA LEU A 338 22.45 -2.04 42.13
C LEU A 338 22.67 -3.45 42.70
N LEU A 339 21.57 -4.18 42.88
CA LEU A 339 21.59 -5.60 43.24
C LEU A 339 21.70 -6.45 41.97
N PRO A 340 22.74 -7.29 41.82
CA PRO A 340 22.86 -8.19 40.67
C PRO A 340 21.78 -9.28 40.74
N SER A 341 21.07 -9.47 39.63
CA SER A 341 20.20 -10.61 39.36
C SER A 341 20.64 -11.27 38.06
N VAL A 342 20.74 -12.60 38.02
CA VAL A 342 21.09 -13.35 36.82
C VAL A 342 20.08 -14.47 36.60
N GLY A 343 19.58 -14.61 35.38
CA GLY A 343 18.61 -15.65 35.01
C GLY A 343 19.11 -17.09 35.29
N SER A 344 18.17 -17.99 35.55
CA SER A 344 18.40 -19.42 35.81
C SER A 344 18.74 -20.22 34.53
N VAL A 345 19.44 -21.36 34.67
CA VAL A 345 19.97 -22.09 33.51
C VAL A 345 18.87 -22.75 32.67
N GLY A 346 18.89 -22.48 31.36
CA GLY A 346 18.22 -23.31 30.36
C GLY A 346 16.86 -22.81 29.89
N ASP A 347 16.32 -21.73 30.46
CA ASP A 347 15.03 -21.20 30.06
C ASP A 347 15.17 -19.95 29.18
N ALA A 348 14.54 -19.96 28.01
CA ALA A 348 14.67 -18.91 27.00
C ALA A 348 13.94 -17.61 27.36
N LEU A 349 13.40 -17.52 28.58
CA LEU A 349 12.44 -16.50 29.00
C LEU A 349 12.97 -15.58 30.09
N ASP A 350 14.14 -15.89 30.67
CA ASP A 350 14.66 -15.18 31.84
C ASP A 350 15.10 -13.75 31.51
N ASN A 351 15.31 -13.40 30.22
CA ASN A 351 15.64 -12.03 29.76
C ASN A 351 14.70 -11.51 28.66
N ALA A 352 13.43 -11.95 28.66
CA ALA A 352 12.49 -11.72 27.57
C ALA A 352 12.26 -10.22 27.21
N LEU A 353 12.40 -9.31 28.19
CA LEU A 353 12.28 -7.87 27.97
C LEU A 353 13.42 -7.32 27.10
N ALA A 354 14.67 -7.67 27.41
CA ALA A 354 15.81 -7.25 26.61
C ALA A 354 15.80 -7.93 25.24
N GLU A 355 15.49 -9.23 25.18
CA GLU A 355 15.36 -9.95 23.90
C GLU A 355 14.30 -9.31 22.98
N THR A 356 13.18 -8.87 23.56
CA THR A 356 12.14 -8.13 22.83
C THR A 356 12.71 -6.83 22.28
N THR A 357 13.40 -6.03 23.09
CA THR A 357 13.97 -4.76 22.66
C THR A 357 15.03 -4.95 21.58
N ILE A 358 15.93 -5.92 21.74
CA ILE A 358 16.92 -6.31 20.74
C ILE A 358 16.26 -6.79 19.44
N GLY A 359 15.18 -7.57 19.54
CA GLY A 359 14.40 -8.00 18.40
C GLY A 359 13.78 -6.82 17.64
N LEU A 360 13.35 -5.76 18.34
CA LEU A 360 12.91 -4.51 17.71
C LEU A 360 14.09 -3.82 17.04
N TYR A 361 15.20 -3.61 17.75
CA TYR A 361 16.39 -2.97 17.22
C TYR A 361 16.86 -3.63 15.91
N LYS A 362 16.90 -4.96 15.87
CA LYS A 362 17.28 -5.71 14.66
C LYS A 362 16.31 -5.51 13.50
N THR A 363 15.03 -5.46 13.79
CA THR A 363 13.95 -5.37 12.80
C THR A 363 13.76 -3.95 12.28
N GLU A 364 13.86 -2.98 13.18
CA GLU A 364 13.55 -1.57 12.95
C GLU A 364 14.78 -0.78 12.51
N ALA A 365 15.96 -1.06 13.07
CA ALA A 365 17.20 -0.30 12.83
C ALA A 365 18.22 -1.05 11.96
N ILE A 366 18.53 -2.31 12.28
CA ILE A 366 19.60 -3.05 11.60
C ILE A 366 19.18 -3.63 10.24
N ARG A 367 17.90 -3.87 10.00
CA ARG A 367 17.39 -4.39 8.72
C ARG A 367 17.87 -3.53 7.54
N ALA A 368 18.21 -4.15 6.41
CA ALA A 368 18.91 -3.48 5.30
C ALA A 368 18.19 -2.23 4.74
N ASP A 369 16.87 -2.28 4.66
CA ASP A 369 15.98 -1.21 4.20
C ASP A 369 15.36 -0.42 5.37
N SER A 370 16.03 -0.40 6.52
CA SER A 370 15.60 0.40 7.67
C SER A 370 15.65 1.91 7.37
N PRO A 371 14.67 2.70 7.86
CA PRO A 371 14.72 4.16 7.80
C PRO A 371 15.88 4.77 8.61
N PHE A 372 16.55 4.00 9.46
CA PHE A 372 17.71 4.45 10.24
C PHE A 372 19.04 4.30 9.49
N ARG A 373 19.02 3.67 8.31
CA ARG A 373 20.22 3.42 7.50
C ARG A 373 20.27 4.35 6.29
N ASP A 374 21.50 4.77 5.95
CA ASP A 374 21.83 5.40 4.67
C ASP A 374 22.67 4.44 3.79
N GLY A 375 22.71 3.13 4.13
CA GLY A 375 23.43 2.09 3.38
C GLY A 375 23.90 0.90 4.24
N PRO A 376 24.80 0.05 3.72
CA PRO A 376 25.56 -0.95 4.49
C PRO A 376 26.26 -0.32 5.72
N ILE A 377 26.23 -1.00 6.87
CA ILE A 377 26.97 -0.57 8.08
C ILE A 377 28.43 -1.00 7.87
N GLN A 378 29.36 -0.06 7.67
CA GLN A 378 30.75 -0.36 7.33
C GLN A 378 31.67 -0.24 8.54
N THR A 379 31.44 0.80 9.36
CA THR A 379 32.30 1.17 10.48
C THR A 379 31.56 1.12 11.81
N LEU A 380 32.31 1.23 12.91
CA LEU A 380 31.74 1.41 14.25
C LEU A 380 30.95 2.73 14.34
N ALA A 381 31.44 3.80 13.73
CA ALA A 381 30.77 5.10 13.72
C ALA A 381 29.41 5.04 13.02
N ASP A 382 29.30 4.30 11.90
CA ASP A 382 28.01 4.10 11.22
C ASP A 382 26.99 3.40 12.14
N LEU A 383 27.46 2.43 12.93
CA LEU A 383 26.64 1.72 13.89
C LEU A 383 26.23 2.62 15.06
N GLU A 384 27.16 3.42 15.60
CA GLU A 384 26.89 4.37 16.69
C GLU A 384 25.88 5.44 16.27
N GLU A 385 26.02 6.03 15.08
CA GLU A 385 25.09 7.04 14.56
C GLU A 385 23.68 6.44 14.38
N LEU A 386 23.60 5.24 13.79
CA LEU A 386 22.35 4.51 13.62
C LEU A 386 21.70 4.19 14.97
N THR A 387 22.48 3.65 15.91
CA THR A 387 21.99 3.24 17.23
C THR A 387 21.48 4.45 17.99
N SER A 388 22.25 5.53 18.02
CA SER A 388 21.87 6.79 18.66
C SER A 388 20.55 7.34 18.10
N SER A 389 20.44 7.40 16.76
CA SER A 389 19.24 7.87 16.07
C SER A 389 18.01 6.99 16.35
N TRP A 390 18.20 5.67 16.42
CA TRP A 390 17.15 4.73 16.77
C TRP A 390 16.75 4.80 18.23
N VAL A 391 17.69 4.87 19.17
CA VAL A 391 17.44 4.97 20.61
C VAL A 391 16.67 6.26 20.94
N ASP A 392 17.07 7.38 20.34
CA ASP A 392 16.34 8.65 20.47
C ASP A 392 14.88 8.50 20.01
N TRP A 393 14.66 7.98 18.80
CA TRP A 393 13.29 7.77 18.30
C TRP A 393 12.51 6.75 19.15
N TYR A 394 13.16 5.66 19.56
CA TYR A 394 12.58 4.61 20.37
C TYR A 394 12.06 5.15 21.71
N ASN A 395 12.86 5.99 22.39
CA ASN A 395 12.46 6.56 23.67
C ASN A 395 11.42 7.67 23.51
N ASN A 396 11.60 8.56 22.53
CA ASN A 396 10.89 9.84 22.47
C ASN A 396 9.67 9.85 21.54
N ALA A 397 9.60 8.95 20.57
CA ALA A 397 8.55 8.97 19.53
C ALA A 397 7.88 7.61 19.28
N ARG A 398 8.56 6.51 19.58
CA ARG A 398 8.06 5.17 19.25
C ARG A 398 6.86 4.78 20.09
N LEU A 399 5.71 4.61 19.45
CA LEU A 399 4.48 4.23 20.14
C LEU A 399 4.54 2.76 20.61
N MET A 400 4.29 2.54 21.90
CA MET A 400 4.34 1.23 22.54
C MET A 400 2.97 0.74 23.01
N HIS A 401 2.61 -0.48 22.62
CA HIS A 401 1.31 -1.04 22.98
C HIS A 401 1.15 -1.26 24.50
N ARG A 402 2.19 -1.76 25.18
CA ARG A 402 2.17 -2.07 26.63
C ARG A 402 1.87 -0.87 27.54
N ILE A 403 2.20 0.34 27.10
CA ILE A 403 2.01 1.60 27.85
C ILE A 403 0.90 2.48 27.25
N GLY A 404 0.00 1.92 26.44
CA GLY A 404 -1.15 2.68 25.94
C GLY A 404 -0.92 3.48 24.66
N LEU A 405 0.00 3.05 23.79
CA LEU A 405 0.35 3.69 22.51
C LEU A 405 0.94 5.09 22.68
N ILE A 406 1.78 5.29 23.70
CA ILE A 406 2.62 6.47 23.88
C ILE A 406 4.11 6.08 23.83
N PRO A 407 5.03 7.06 23.68
CA PRO A 407 6.46 6.82 23.80
C PRO A 407 6.90 6.44 25.23
N PRO A 408 7.93 5.59 25.40
CA PRO A 408 8.48 5.22 26.71
C PRO A 408 8.80 6.42 27.60
N ALA A 409 9.52 7.41 27.07
CA ALA A 409 9.91 8.60 27.84
C ALA A 409 8.70 9.42 28.29
N ARG A 410 7.59 9.38 27.54
CA ARG A 410 6.35 10.06 27.93
C ARG A 410 5.67 9.37 29.10
N ALA A 411 5.57 8.04 29.09
CA ALA A 411 4.99 7.29 30.20
C ALA A 411 5.77 7.51 31.50
N GLU A 412 7.09 7.50 31.42
CA GLU A 412 7.97 7.83 32.56
C GLU A 412 7.79 9.27 33.04
N ALA A 413 7.75 10.25 32.13
CA ALA A 413 7.52 11.64 32.50
C ALA A 413 6.13 11.87 33.14
N GLU A 414 5.11 11.12 32.72
CA GLU A 414 3.77 11.14 33.34
C GLU A 414 3.80 10.58 34.77
N HIS A 415 4.57 9.51 35.01
CA HIS A 415 4.77 8.97 36.36
C HIS A 415 5.43 9.99 37.29
N TYR A 416 6.58 10.55 36.91
CA TYR A 416 7.26 11.54 37.74
C TYR A 416 6.46 12.82 37.97
N ARG A 417 5.59 13.21 37.02
CA ARG A 417 4.66 14.32 37.23
C ARG A 417 3.64 13.98 38.31
N GLN A 418 3.04 12.79 38.25
CA GLN A 418 2.09 12.33 39.24
C GLN A 418 2.73 12.24 40.64
N GLU A 419 3.95 11.72 40.75
CA GLU A 419 4.66 11.68 42.05
C GLU A 419 4.88 13.07 42.64
N ARG A 420 5.28 14.05 41.82
CA ARG A 420 5.45 15.45 42.25
C ARG A 420 4.13 16.07 42.73
N ASP A 421 3.04 15.82 42.02
CA ASP A 421 1.73 16.36 42.36
C ASP A 421 1.17 15.74 43.66
N HIS A 422 1.47 14.46 43.93
CA HIS A 422 1.06 13.76 45.15
C HIS A 422 1.98 14.04 46.36
N ASN A 423 3.20 14.53 46.15
CA ASN A 423 4.16 14.83 47.21
C ASN A 423 4.77 16.25 47.10
N PRO A 424 3.96 17.31 47.33
CA PRO A 424 4.38 18.71 47.14
C PRO A 424 5.47 19.20 48.10
N VAL A 425 5.86 18.41 49.12
CA VAL A 425 6.82 18.80 50.16
C VAL A 425 8.28 18.62 49.70
N ALA A 426 8.53 17.94 48.59
CA ALA A 426 9.89 17.69 48.08
C ALA A 426 10.49 18.84 47.25
N THR A 427 9.73 19.92 46.96
CA THR A 427 10.18 21.01 46.05
C THR A 427 10.91 22.16 46.77
N LEU A 428 11.13 22.07 48.09
CA LEU A 428 11.86 23.05 48.88
C LEU A 428 13.08 22.42 49.57
N LYS A 429 14.08 22.00 48.81
CA LYS A 429 15.46 21.88 49.29
C LYS A 429 16.47 22.25 48.21
#